data_AF-A0A377F7T6-F1
#
_entry.id   AF-A0A377F7T6-F1
#
_cell.length_a   1.000
_cell.length_b   1.000
_cell.length_c   1.000
_cell.angle_alpha   90.00
_cell.angle_beta   90.00
_cell.angle_gamma   90.00
#
_symmetry.space_group_name_H-M   'P 1'
#
loop_
_entity.id
_entity.type
_entity.pdbx_description
1 polymer ?
#
loop_
_entity_poly.entity_id
_entity_poly.type
_entity_poly.pdbx_seq_one_letter_code
_entity_poly.pdbx_strand_id
1 'polypeptide(L)'
;MNTFSVSRLALALAFGVTLTACSSTPPDQRPSDQTAPGTSSRPILSAKEAQNFDAQHYFASLTPGAAAWNPSPITLPAQPDFVVGPAGTQGVTHTTIQAAVDAAIIKRTNKRQYIAVMPW
;
A
#
# COMPACT_ATOMS: atom_id res chain seq x y z
N MET A 1 -59.39 15.69 -63.59
CA MET A 1 -59.35 14.37 -62.94
C MET A 1 -57.92 13.86 -63.04
N ASN A 2 -57.33 13.47 -61.90
CA ASN A 2 -56.02 12.83 -61.63
C ASN A 2 -55.39 13.51 -60.38
N THR A 3 -55.78 13.15 -59.15
CA THR A 3 -55.35 12.01 -58.29
C THR A 3 -54.02 12.21 -57.54
N PHE A 4 -54.19 12.43 -56.23
CA PHE A 4 -53.43 11.95 -55.06
C PHE A 4 -51.92 12.20 -54.90
N SER A 5 -51.63 13.05 -53.90
CA SER A 5 -50.83 12.79 -52.68
C SER A 5 -49.56 11.95 -52.81
N VAL A 6 -48.41 12.59 -52.57
CA VAL A 6 -47.18 11.88 -52.18
C VAL A 6 -46.77 12.34 -50.79
N SER A 7 -46.84 11.37 -49.89
CA SER A 7 -46.58 11.45 -48.46
C SER A 7 -45.14 11.82 -48.12
N ARG A 8 -45.04 12.47 -46.95
CA ARG A 8 -43.84 12.66 -46.13
C ARG A 8 -43.02 11.38 -45.98
N LEU A 9 -41.75 11.40 -46.38
CA LEU A 9 -40.72 10.52 -45.81
C LEU A 9 -39.33 11.07 -46.13
N ALA A 10 -38.95 12.10 -45.37
CA ALA A 10 -37.56 12.42 -45.11
C ALA A 10 -37.22 11.81 -43.75
N LEU A 11 -36.20 10.95 -43.66
CA LEU A 11 -34.96 11.23 -42.92
C LEU A 11 -34.03 10.01 -42.98
N ALA A 12 -32.75 10.30 -43.17
CA ALA A 12 -31.67 9.38 -43.48
C ALA A 12 -31.42 8.30 -42.41
N LEU A 13 -31.23 7.07 -42.89
CA LEU A 13 -30.58 6.00 -42.13
C LEU A 13 -29.07 6.25 -42.16
N ALA A 14 -28.50 6.68 -41.04
CA ALA A 14 -27.05 6.68 -40.81
C ALA A 14 -26.76 6.29 -39.36
N PHE A 15 -27.00 5.02 -39.03
CA PHE A 15 -26.44 4.39 -37.84
C PHE A 15 -25.24 3.56 -38.29
N GLY A 16 -24.04 4.11 -38.12
CA GLY A 16 -22.82 3.46 -38.59
C GLY A 16 -21.59 3.95 -37.86
N VAL A 17 -21.25 3.23 -36.78
CA VAL A 17 -19.90 2.95 -36.27
C VAL A 17 -19.00 4.15 -35.92
N THR A 18 -18.80 4.39 -34.62
CA THR A 18 -17.47 4.69 -34.03
C THR A 18 -17.56 4.69 -32.49
N LEU A 19 -17.53 3.50 -31.89
CA LEU A 19 -17.23 3.34 -30.45
C LEU A 19 -16.17 2.25 -30.28
N THR A 20 -14.99 2.49 -30.83
CA THR A 20 -13.77 1.75 -30.50
C THR A 20 -12.67 2.72 -30.11
N ALA A 21 -12.93 3.48 -29.05
CA ALA A 21 -11.87 4.15 -28.32
C ALA A 21 -12.38 4.36 -26.89
N CYS A 22 -11.80 3.61 -25.95
CA CYS A 22 -11.69 3.87 -24.50
C CYS A 22 -11.76 2.56 -23.69
N SER A 23 -10.84 1.62 -23.90
CA SER A 23 -10.61 0.56 -22.91
C SER A 23 -9.11 0.31 -22.67
N SER A 24 -8.31 1.38 -22.66
CA SER A 24 -6.97 1.28 -22.09
C SER A 24 -7.10 1.38 -20.57
N THR A 25 -7.42 0.27 -19.91
CA THR A 25 -7.30 0.18 -18.45
C THR A 25 -5.87 0.61 -18.09
N PRO A 26 -5.70 1.64 -17.23
CA PRO A 26 -4.39 2.08 -16.76
C PRO A 26 -3.56 0.87 -16.30
N PRO A 27 -2.23 0.84 -16.51
CA PRO A 27 -1.40 -0.33 -16.20
C PRO A 27 -1.58 -0.87 -14.77
N ASP A 28 -1.86 0.02 -13.82
CA ASP A 28 -2.13 -0.24 -12.40
C ASP A 28 -3.53 -0.84 -12.12
N GLN A 29 -4.46 -0.70 -13.06
CA GLN A 29 -5.81 -1.25 -12.97
C GLN A 29 -5.98 -2.51 -13.85
N ARG A 30 -4.94 -2.93 -14.56
CA ARG A 30 -4.98 -4.16 -15.35
C ARG A 30 -5.17 -5.35 -14.40
N PRO A 31 -6.14 -6.24 -14.68
CA PRO A 31 -6.28 -7.46 -13.91
C PRO A 31 -4.97 -8.25 -13.93
N SER A 32 -4.65 -8.90 -12.82
CA SER A 32 -3.54 -9.84 -12.77
C SER A 32 -3.82 -11.02 -13.71
N ASP A 33 -2.80 -11.47 -14.43
CA ASP A 33 -2.85 -12.71 -15.22
C ASP A 33 -2.77 -13.98 -14.35
N GLN A 34 -2.63 -13.83 -13.02
CA GLN A 34 -2.58 -14.95 -12.09
C GLN A 34 -3.98 -15.47 -11.77
N THR A 35 -4.28 -16.68 -12.25
CA THR A 35 -5.57 -17.35 -12.04
C THR A 35 -5.41 -18.56 -11.12
N ALA A 36 -6.26 -18.66 -10.09
CA ALA A 36 -6.32 -19.81 -9.18
C ALA A 36 -6.84 -21.07 -9.89
N PRO A 37 -6.37 -22.28 -9.54
CA PRO A 37 -5.41 -22.60 -8.47
C PRO A 37 -3.93 -22.47 -8.90
N GLY A 38 -3.65 -21.96 -10.11
CA GLY A 38 -2.32 -21.95 -10.69
C GLY A 38 -1.88 -23.33 -11.18
N THR A 39 -0.62 -23.68 -10.94
CA THR A 39 -0.01 -24.97 -11.34
C THR A 39 0.72 -25.60 -10.17
N SER A 40 1.13 -26.87 -10.28
CA SER A 40 1.92 -27.55 -9.25
C SER A 40 3.24 -26.83 -8.91
N SER A 41 3.89 -26.21 -9.90
CA SER A 41 5.15 -25.46 -9.70
C SER A 41 4.92 -24.02 -9.22
N ARG A 42 3.71 -23.49 -9.41
CA ARG A 42 3.34 -22.13 -9.00
C ARG A 42 1.85 -22.05 -8.64
N PRO A 43 1.47 -22.46 -7.41
CA PRO A 43 0.12 -22.34 -6.93
C PRO A 43 -0.30 -20.88 -6.76
N ILE A 44 -1.58 -20.58 -7.04
CA ILE A 44 -2.17 -19.25 -6.90
C ILE A 44 -3.43 -19.36 -6.03
N LEU A 45 -3.52 -18.53 -5.00
CA LEU A 45 -4.67 -18.48 -4.10
C LEU A 45 -5.92 -18.01 -4.84
N SER A 46 -7.05 -18.65 -4.57
CA SER A 46 -8.35 -18.09 -4.91
C SER A 46 -8.64 -16.84 -4.07
N ALA A 47 -9.60 -16.03 -4.53
CA ALA A 47 -10.06 -14.87 -3.78
C ALA A 47 -10.59 -15.24 -2.39
N LYS A 48 -11.17 -16.45 -2.23
CA LYS A 48 -11.69 -16.93 -0.94
C LYS A 48 -10.56 -17.35 0.00
N GLU A 49 -9.54 -18.04 -0.49
CA GLU A 49 -8.38 -18.43 0.32
C GLU A 49 -7.57 -17.21 0.74
N ALA A 50 -7.42 -16.23 -0.14
CA ALA A 50 -6.68 -14.99 0.12
C ALA A 50 -7.26 -14.16 1.28
N GLN A 51 -8.55 -14.31 1.61
CA GLN A 51 -9.19 -13.64 2.76
C GLN A 51 -8.53 -13.99 4.10
N ASN A 52 -7.84 -15.12 4.19
CA ASN A 52 -7.14 -15.54 5.41
C ASN A 52 -5.70 -15.00 5.48
N PHE A 53 -5.21 -14.33 4.43
CA PHE A 53 -3.82 -13.90 4.30
C PHE A 53 -3.70 -12.38 4.18
N ASP A 54 -4.38 -11.66 5.07
CA ASP A 54 -4.27 -10.21 5.21
C ASP A 54 -3.45 -9.81 6.45
N ALA A 55 -3.13 -8.52 6.57
CA ALA A 55 -2.34 -8.01 7.70
C ALA A 55 -2.98 -8.32 9.07
N GLN A 56 -4.32 -8.36 9.18
CA GLN A 56 -4.98 -8.63 10.45
C GLN A 56 -4.79 -10.08 10.89
N HIS A 57 -4.84 -11.02 9.95
CA HIS A 57 -4.56 -12.43 10.22
C HIS A 57 -3.08 -12.67 10.54
N TYR A 58 -2.16 -12.03 9.82
CA TYR A 58 -0.72 -12.12 10.12
C TYR A 58 -0.33 -11.48 11.46
N PHE A 59 -1.08 -10.47 11.92
CA PHE A 59 -0.85 -9.76 13.19
C PHE A 59 -1.76 -10.21 14.33
N ALA A 60 -2.46 -11.33 14.17
CA ALA A 60 -3.39 -11.85 15.17
C ALA A 60 -2.67 -12.17 16.50
N SER A 61 -3.36 -11.90 17.60
CA SER A 61 -2.92 -12.31 18.94
C SER A 61 -3.30 -13.78 19.20
N LEU A 62 -2.45 -14.50 19.94
CA LEU A 62 -2.78 -15.85 20.43
C LEU A 62 -3.71 -15.82 21.65
N THR A 63 -3.82 -14.69 22.34
CA THR A 63 -4.65 -14.56 23.53
C THR A 63 -6.13 -14.46 23.12
N PRO A 64 -7.02 -15.34 23.63
CA PRO A 64 -8.45 -15.26 23.31
C PRO A 64 -9.04 -13.89 23.67
N GLY A 65 -9.80 -13.31 22.75
CA GLY A 65 -10.43 -12.00 22.94
C GLY A 65 -9.49 -10.80 22.82
N ALA A 66 -8.19 -11.00 22.59
CA ALA A 66 -7.27 -9.90 22.29
C ALA A 66 -7.36 -9.51 20.81
N ALA A 67 -7.36 -8.20 20.53
CA ALA A 67 -7.31 -7.70 19.17
C ALA A 67 -5.96 -8.04 18.50
N ALA A 68 -5.98 -8.14 17.17
CA ALA A 68 -4.75 -8.17 16.38
C ALA A 68 -3.92 -6.90 16.58
N TRP A 69 -2.60 -7.01 16.44
CA TRP A 69 -1.72 -5.84 16.50
C TRP A 69 -2.00 -4.92 15.31
N ASN A 70 -2.42 -3.69 15.60
CA ASN A 70 -2.67 -2.65 14.61
C ASN A 70 -1.73 -1.46 14.87
N PRO A 71 -0.51 -1.46 14.31
CA PRO A 71 0.47 -0.42 14.57
C PRO A 71 0.03 0.92 13.96
N SER A 72 0.24 2.00 14.72
CA SER A 72 0.23 3.34 14.13
C SER A 72 1.51 3.56 13.30
N PRO A 73 1.48 4.47 12.31
CA PRO A 73 2.70 4.93 11.65
C PRO A 73 3.76 5.40 12.65
N ILE A 74 5.03 5.31 12.24
CA ILE A 74 6.14 5.83 13.04
C ILE A 74 6.04 7.36 13.09
N THR A 75 6.06 7.91 14.31
CA THR A 75 6.12 9.36 14.55
C THR A 75 7.47 9.71 15.14
N LEU A 76 8.20 10.63 14.50
CA LEU A 76 9.47 11.12 15.01
C LEU A 76 9.24 12.27 16.02
N PRO A 77 9.99 12.33 17.12
CA PRO A 77 9.92 13.46 18.04
C PRO A 77 10.59 14.69 17.40
N ALA A 78 10.24 15.88 17.89
CA ALA A 78 10.90 17.13 17.48
C ALA A 78 12.40 17.15 17.85
N GLN A 79 12.78 16.43 18.92
CA GLN A 79 14.17 16.25 19.34
C GLN A 79 14.39 14.76 19.69
N PRO A 80 15.43 14.12 19.15
CA PRO A 80 15.78 12.75 19.51
C PRO A 80 16.40 12.71 20.92
N ASP A 81 16.30 11.56 21.59
CA ASP A 81 16.97 11.35 22.88
C ASP A 81 18.50 11.21 22.72
N PHE A 82 18.95 10.69 21.57
CA PHE A 82 20.36 10.49 21.24
C PHE A 82 20.63 10.74 19.76
N VAL A 83 21.86 11.14 19.43
CA VAL A 83 22.32 11.38 18.06
C VAL A 83 23.63 10.63 17.85
N VAL A 84 23.67 9.77 16.83
CA VAL A 84 24.85 9.05 16.40
C VAL A 84 25.42 9.72 15.16
N GLY A 85 26.71 10.05 15.16
CA GLY A 85 27.35 10.68 14.01
C GLY A 85 28.87 10.82 14.14
N PRO A 86 29.51 11.51 13.17
CA PRO A 86 30.96 11.72 13.19
C PRO A 86 31.46 12.47 14.43
N ALA A 87 32.67 12.13 14.87
CA ALA A 87 33.27 12.77 16.03
C ALA A 87 33.50 14.27 15.77
N GLY A 88 33.12 15.11 16.74
CA GLY A 88 33.25 16.57 16.65
C GLY A 88 32.11 17.29 15.94
N THR A 89 31.13 16.57 15.37
CA THR A 89 29.93 17.18 14.78
C THR A 89 28.98 17.69 15.88
N GLN A 90 28.45 18.90 15.70
CA GLN A 90 27.55 19.53 16.68
C GLN A 90 26.29 18.68 16.89
N GLY A 91 25.93 18.45 18.15
CA GLY A 91 24.73 17.71 18.54
C GLY A 91 24.90 16.19 18.59
N VAL A 92 26.04 15.64 18.14
CA VAL A 92 26.35 14.21 18.28
C VAL A 92 26.55 13.86 19.75
N THR A 93 25.84 12.83 20.22
CA THR A 93 26.00 12.29 21.57
C THR A 93 26.86 11.03 21.59
N HIS A 94 26.89 10.26 20.49
CA HIS A 94 27.66 9.03 20.37
C HIS A 94 28.25 8.86 18.97
N THR A 95 29.39 8.18 18.87
CA THR A 95 30.04 7.89 17.56
C THR A 95 29.74 6.49 17.03
N THR A 96 29.01 5.67 17.79
CA THR A 96 28.55 4.34 17.36
C THR A 96 27.10 4.13 17.76
N ILE A 97 26.36 3.33 16.98
CA ILE A 97 24.96 3.01 17.26
C ILE A 97 24.85 2.22 18.57
N GLN A 98 25.76 1.26 18.80
CA GLN A 98 25.74 0.43 20.01
C GLN A 98 25.85 1.27 21.28
N ALA A 99 26.74 2.26 21.32
CA ALA A 99 26.88 3.11 22.50
C ALA A 99 25.60 3.92 22.79
N ALA A 100 24.91 4.41 21.75
CA ALA A 100 23.62 5.09 21.93
C ALA A 100 22.50 4.13 22.39
N VAL A 101 22.49 2.89 21.87
CA VAL A 101 21.55 1.85 22.32
C VAL A 101 21.79 1.50 23.78
N ASP A 102 23.04 1.27 24.17
CA ASP A 102 23.42 0.97 25.55
C ASP A 102 22.98 2.11 26.49
N ALA A 103 23.24 3.36 26.11
CA ALA A 103 22.82 4.54 26.84
C ALA A 103 21.29 4.65 26.98
N ALA A 104 20.53 4.24 25.97
CA ALA A 104 19.07 4.20 26.04
C ALA A 104 18.56 3.10 27.00
N ILE A 105 19.18 1.92 26.97
CA ILE A 105 18.76 0.75 27.78
C ILE A 105 19.05 0.96 29.26
N ILE A 106 20.19 1.55 29.63
CA ILE A 106 20.54 1.76 31.05
C ILE A 106 19.60 2.75 31.77
N LYS A 107 18.80 3.55 31.04
CA LYS A 107 17.77 4.41 31.62
C LYS A 107 16.63 3.64 32.30
N ARG A 108 16.47 2.34 32.01
CA ARG A 108 15.44 1.44 32.58
C ARG A 108 14.03 2.06 32.55
N THR A 109 13.66 2.68 31.42
CA THR A 109 12.39 3.38 31.25
C THR A 109 11.43 2.60 30.36
N ASN A 110 10.13 2.73 30.62
CA ASN A 110 9.06 2.21 29.76
C ASN A 110 8.72 3.18 28.61
N LYS A 111 9.28 4.39 28.61
CA LYS A 111 9.08 5.36 27.53
C LYS A 111 9.92 4.96 26.31
N ARG A 112 9.31 5.03 25.12
CA ARG A 112 10.05 4.91 23.85
C ARG A 112 11.17 5.95 23.80
N GLN A 113 12.36 5.53 23.40
CA GLN A 113 13.52 6.38 23.15
C GLN A 113 13.78 6.43 21.64
N TYR A 114 14.23 7.58 21.14
CA TYR A 114 14.53 7.82 19.74
C TYR A 114 16.01 8.16 19.54
N ILE A 115 16.65 7.42 18.64
CA ILE A 115 18.06 7.60 18.28
C ILE A 115 18.12 8.08 16.83
N ALA A 116 18.57 9.31 16.62
CA ALA A 116 18.86 9.81 15.27
C ALA A 116 20.25 9.31 14.83
N VAL A 117 20.37 8.85 13.59
CA VAL A 117 21.66 8.42 13.00
C VAL A 117 21.95 9.33 11.82
N MET A 118 23.07 10.07 11.90
CA MET A 118 23.50 10.98 10.85
C MET A 118 24.06 10.20 9.65
N PRO A 119 24.01 10.78 8.44
CA PRO A 119 24.76 10.25 7.30
C PRO A 119 26.26 10.19 7.59
N TRP A 120 26.93 9.20 7.00
CA TRP A 120 28.38 8.99 7.08
C TRP A 120 29.08 9.59 5.85
#